data_AF-A0A959FLK8-F1
#
_entry.id   AF-A0A959FLK8-F1
#
_cell.length_a   1.000
_cell.length_b   1.000
_cell.length_c   1.000
_cell.angle_alpha   90.00
_cell.angle_beta   90.00
_cell.angle_gamma   90.00
#
_symmetry.space_group_name_H-M   'P 1'
#
loop_
_entity.id
_entity.type
_entity.pdbx_description
1 polymer ?
#
loop_
_entity_poly.entity_id
_entity_poly.type
_entity_poly.pdbx_seq_one_letter_code
_entity_poly.pdbx_strand_id
1 'polypeptide(L)'
;MSRYTLLLLAAILTACSPRMAPQPPTEGPLSFTILQINDVYEISPLEGGKVAGLARVATVIRELEAENPNTIAVIAGDFLSPSFAGNLRLDNGEKIAGLQMVETLNAMGLDYATFGNHEFDLSDPQLLQARLDASDFAYMSCNARFRQGGDLVPFTQDGQPIPDYSIHTFTYPDGRTLEVAIVGVVLPFNQIDYVAYLPVEESFRAAAAAARREAPVVVGLTHLAVDEDEELAAAVPGLPLFMGGHDHEHMSRYVGQTAITKADANAKTVYVHRCTFYPEAGITQVNSELVFIDDAIASEPATEAVVDRWNAIVDERIAAQGYDPNQMLLEARSPLEGTEAAVRNYQTSYGRLTCRAFEYAYPGADVYLFNGGSLRLDDNLLGQITSYDVLRSFPYG
;
A
#
# COMPACT_ATOMS: atom_id res chain seq x y z
N MET A 1 68.60 -68.15 39.63
CA MET A 1 67.33 -67.39 39.74
C MET A 1 67.34 -66.27 38.70
N SER A 2 66.52 -66.39 37.64
CA SER A 2 66.05 -65.29 36.77
C SER A 2 65.24 -65.95 35.62
N ARG A 3 64.00 -66.35 35.84
CA ARG A 3 62.73 -65.63 35.59
C ARG A 3 62.56 -65.12 34.14
N TYR A 4 61.80 -65.93 33.40
CA TYR A 4 61.14 -65.66 32.12
C TYR A 4 60.34 -64.35 32.12
N THR A 5 60.32 -63.63 31.00
CA THR A 5 59.29 -62.62 30.73
C THR A 5 58.86 -62.70 29.28
N LEU A 6 57.65 -63.24 29.09
CA LEU A 6 56.87 -63.27 27.86
C LEU A 6 56.48 -61.83 27.49
N LEU A 7 56.79 -61.39 26.27
CA LEU A 7 56.25 -60.16 25.69
C LEU A 7 54.87 -60.46 25.08
N LEU A 8 53.82 -59.92 25.70
CA LEU A 8 52.46 -59.94 25.19
C LEU A 8 52.32 -58.89 24.07
N LEU A 9 51.92 -59.33 22.88
CA LEU A 9 51.44 -58.48 21.79
C LEU A 9 50.02 -57.98 22.16
N ALA A 10 49.88 -56.69 22.48
CA ALA A 10 48.58 -56.04 22.60
C ALA A 10 48.24 -55.35 21.27
N ALA A 11 47.40 -55.96 20.46
CA ALA A 11 46.81 -55.33 19.28
C ALA A 11 45.78 -54.29 19.73
N ILE A 12 46.11 -53.01 19.55
CA ILE A 12 45.19 -51.89 19.75
C ILE A 12 44.23 -51.87 18.55
N LEU A 13 43.02 -52.41 18.72
CA LEU A 13 41.91 -52.20 17.79
C LEU A 13 41.37 -50.78 18.01
N THR A 14 41.87 -49.81 17.24
CA THR A 14 41.25 -48.49 17.12
C THR A 14 39.92 -48.64 16.39
N ALA A 15 38.81 -48.56 17.14
CA ALA A 15 37.48 -48.44 16.57
C ALA A 15 37.36 -47.08 15.86
N CYS A 16 37.42 -47.07 14.54
CA CYS A 16 36.99 -45.94 13.74
C CYS A 16 35.46 -45.84 13.86
N SER A 17 34.96 -44.94 14.69
CA SER A 17 33.58 -44.46 14.56
C SER A 17 33.44 -43.78 13.20
N PRO A 18 32.47 -44.16 12.35
CA PRO A 18 32.24 -43.44 11.11
C PRO A 18 31.86 -42.00 11.48
N ARG A 19 32.71 -41.06 11.06
CA ARG A 19 32.41 -39.64 11.10
C ARG A 19 31.20 -39.46 10.19
N MET A 20 30.01 -39.25 10.79
CA MET A 20 28.83 -38.86 10.02
C MET A 20 29.23 -37.69 9.13
N ALA A 21 29.12 -37.88 7.82
CA ALA A 21 29.20 -36.76 6.89
C ALA A 21 28.12 -35.74 7.30
N PRO A 22 28.37 -34.42 7.21
CA PRO A 22 27.31 -33.45 7.34
C PRO A 22 26.21 -33.84 6.35
N GLN A 23 24.98 -34.00 6.83
CA GLN A 23 23.86 -34.12 5.90
C GLN A 23 23.78 -32.80 5.11
N PRO A 24 23.52 -32.85 3.80
CA PRO A 24 23.22 -31.62 3.07
C PRO A 24 22.01 -30.93 3.73
N PRO A 25 21.95 -29.58 3.68
CA PRO A 25 20.85 -28.83 4.26
C PRO A 25 19.53 -29.38 3.71
N THR A 26 18.61 -29.75 4.61
CA THR A 26 17.42 -30.56 4.31
C THR A 26 16.25 -29.74 3.78
N GLU A 27 16.32 -28.42 3.78
CA GLU A 27 15.28 -27.56 3.22
C GLU A 27 15.88 -26.44 2.36
N GLY A 28 15.62 -26.48 1.04
CA GLY A 28 16.00 -25.40 0.13
C GLY A 28 15.19 -24.11 0.40
N PRO A 29 15.69 -22.94 -0.04
CA PRO A 29 15.00 -21.67 0.18
C PRO A 29 13.69 -21.57 -0.60
N LEU A 30 12.77 -20.74 -0.11
CA LEU A 30 11.54 -20.37 -0.82
C LEU A 30 11.61 -18.91 -1.27
N SER A 31 11.33 -18.68 -2.56
CA SER A 31 11.17 -17.33 -3.10
C SER A 31 9.70 -16.95 -3.19
N PHE A 32 9.37 -15.74 -2.76
CA PHE A 32 8.06 -15.13 -2.89
C PHE A 32 8.21 -13.64 -3.24
N THR A 33 7.18 -13.06 -3.81
CA THR A 33 7.15 -11.69 -4.30
C THR A 33 6.02 -10.92 -3.62
N ILE A 34 6.28 -9.69 -3.22
CA ILE A 34 5.23 -8.76 -2.77
C ILE A 34 5.31 -7.51 -3.64
N LEU A 35 4.23 -7.17 -4.33
CA LEU A 35 4.06 -5.87 -4.98
C LEU A 35 3.39 -4.91 -3.99
N GLN A 36 4.01 -3.77 -3.73
CA GLN A 36 3.52 -2.74 -2.82
C GLN A 36 3.10 -1.49 -3.61
N ILE A 37 1.90 -0.99 -3.29
CA ILE A 37 1.41 0.35 -3.61
C ILE A 37 0.91 1.06 -2.33
N ASN A 38 0.70 2.37 -2.42
CA ASN A 38 0.17 3.20 -1.33
C ASN A 38 -0.43 4.50 -1.89
N ASP A 39 -1.31 5.14 -1.13
CA ASP A 39 -1.82 6.51 -1.39
C ASP A 39 -2.35 6.68 -2.82
N VAL A 40 -3.36 5.91 -3.22
CA VAL A 40 -3.90 5.91 -4.59
C VAL A 40 -5.25 6.59 -4.63
N TYR A 41 -5.34 7.75 -5.29
CA TYR A 41 -6.58 8.53 -5.36
C TYR A 41 -7.22 8.56 -6.75
N GLU A 42 -6.47 8.16 -7.79
CA GLU A 42 -6.92 8.11 -9.18
C GLU A 42 -6.78 6.69 -9.74
N ILE A 43 -7.84 6.19 -10.38
CA ILE A 43 -7.86 4.85 -11.00
C ILE A 43 -7.22 4.86 -12.40
N SER A 44 -7.27 6.02 -13.06
CA SER A 44 -6.86 6.23 -14.45
C SER A 44 -5.41 6.73 -14.53
N PRO A 45 -4.73 6.52 -15.67
CA PRO A 45 -3.45 7.16 -15.96
C PRO A 45 -3.48 8.69 -15.81
N LEU A 46 -2.38 9.24 -15.32
CA LEU A 46 -2.16 10.67 -15.05
C LEU A 46 -1.27 11.32 -16.11
N GLU A 47 -1.07 12.63 -15.99
CA GLU A 47 -0.13 13.42 -16.83
C GLU A 47 -0.38 13.21 -18.35
N GLY A 48 -1.65 13.23 -18.76
CA GLY A 48 -2.03 12.99 -20.17
C GLY A 48 -1.87 11.54 -20.61
N GLY A 49 -1.98 10.60 -19.67
CA GLY A 49 -1.88 9.16 -19.91
C GLY A 49 -0.45 8.61 -19.86
N LYS A 50 0.53 9.40 -19.42
CA LYS A 50 1.96 9.06 -19.46
C LYS A 50 2.47 8.33 -18.23
N VAL A 51 1.81 8.49 -17.10
CA VAL A 51 2.24 7.94 -15.81
C VAL A 51 1.04 7.28 -15.13
N ALA A 52 1.29 6.33 -14.22
CA ALA A 52 0.29 5.69 -13.38
C ALA A 52 -0.77 4.88 -14.17
N GLY A 53 -1.81 4.43 -13.46
CA GLY A 53 -2.94 3.66 -13.97
C GLY A 53 -2.99 2.26 -13.37
N LEU A 54 -4.07 1.94 -12.65
CA LEU A 54 -4.18 0.66 -11.95
C LEU A 54 -4.26 -0.54 -12.89
N ALA A 55 -4.77 -0.36 -14.11
CA ALA A 55 -4.74 -1.41 -15.12
C ALA A 55 -3.31 -1.74 -15.60
N ARG A 56 -2.37 -0.79 -15.54
CA ARG A 56 -0.95 -1.05 -15.83
C ARG A 56 -0.28 -1.77 -14.65
N VAL A 57 -0.64 -1.39 -13.43
CA VAL A 57 -0.20 -2.12 -12.22
C VAL A 57 -0.68 -3.57 -12.27
N ALA A 58 -1.93 -3.81 -12.69
CA ALA A 58 -2.46 -5.16 -12.90
C ALA A 58 -1.61 -5.97 -13.88
N THR A 59 -1.12 -5.37 -14.97
CA THR A 59 -0.19 -6.04 -15.90
C THR A 59 1.11 -6.43 -15.20
N VAL A 60 1.70 -5.55 -14.39
CA VAL A 60 2.89 -5.87 -13.61
C VAL A 60 2.62 -7.04 -12.66
N ILE A 61 1.46 -7.08 -12.00
CA ILE A 61 1.07 -8.23 -11.15
C ILE A 61 1.02 -9.52 -11.98
N ARG A 62 0.38 -9.52 -13.15
CA ARG A 62 0.31 -10.72 -14.01
C ARG A 62 1.70 -11.19 -14.48
N GLU A 63 2.60 -10.25 -14.79
CA GLU A 63 3.97 -10.57 -15.17
C GLU A 63 4.75 -11.20 -14.00
N LEU A 64 4.59 -10.66 -12.78
CA LEU A 64 5.23 -11.18 -11.58
C LEU A 64 4.70 -12.56 -11.18
N GLU A 65 3.40 -12.80 -11.30
CA GLU A 65 2.81 -14.13 -11.06
C GLU A 65 3.29 -15.18 -12.07
N ALA A 66 3.47 -14.78 -13.33
CA ALA A 66 4.03 -15.65 -14.37
C ALA A 66 5.51 -15.98 -14.08
N GLU A 67 6.24 -15.06 -13.46
CA GLU A 67 7.61 -15.27 -13.00
C GLU A 67 7.67 -16.16 -11.74
N ASN A 68 6.80 -15.88 -10.76
CA ASN A 68 6.71 -16.59 -9.50
C ASN A 68 5.25 -16.65 -9.01
N PRO A 69 4.62 -17.85 -8.94
CA PRO A 69 3.24 -17.97 -8.49
C PRO A 69 3.06 -17.62 -6.99
N ASN A 70 4.15 -17.57 -6.20
CA ASN A 70 4.13 -17.02 -4.85
C ASN A 70 4.22 -15.49 -4.92
N THR A 71 3.25 -14.83 -5.53
CA THR A 71 3.18 -13.37 -5.66
C THR A 71 1.90 -12.87 -5.01
N ILE A 72 2.01 -11.81 -4.22
CA ILE A 72 0.86 -11.06 -3.69
C ILE A 72 1.01 -9.57 -3.96
N ALA A 73 -0.11 -8.84 -3.99
CA ALA A 73 -0.18 -7.39 -4.07
C ALA A 73 -0.79 -6.81 -2.79
N VAL A 74 -0.18 -5.73 -2.27
CA VAL A 74 -0.62 -5.06 -1.04
C VAL A 74 -0.74 -3.55 -1.24
N ILE A 75 -1.68 -2.93 -0.52
CA ILE A 75 -1.83 -1.47 -0.46
C ILE A 75 -1.70 -0.96 0.96
N ALA A 76 -0.80 0.00 1.16
CA ALA A 76 -0.56 0.60 2.47
C ALA A 76 -1.47 1.83 2.69
N GLY A 77 -2.79 1.63 2.67
CA GLY A 77 -3.79 2.66 3.02
C GLY A 77 -3.99 3.79 2.01
N ASP A 78 -4.94 4.69 2.33
CA ASP A 78 -5.31 5.91 1.61
C ASP A 78 -5.72 5.69 0.16
N PHE A 79 -6.92 5.14 -0.03
CA PHE A 79 -7.49 4.90 -1.35
C PHE A 79 -9.01 5.15 -1.44
N LEU A 80 -9.73 5.21 -0.31
CA LEU A 80 -11.15 5.56 -0.34
C LEU A 80 -11.41 7.08 -0.52
N SER A 81 -10.49 7.91 -0.07
CA SER A 81 -10.54 9.38 -0.08
C SER A 81 -9.13 9.95 -0.27
N PRO A 82 -8.94 11.16 -0.83
CA PRO A 82 -9.95 12.14 -1.27
C PRO A 82 -10.08 12.26 -2.79
N SER A 83 -10.42 11.16 -3.48
CA SER A 83 -10.76 11.22 -4.91
C SER A 83 -11.99 12.11 -5.18
N PHE A 84 -11.94 12.92 -6.26
CA PHE A 84 -13.12 13.69 -6.68
C PHE A 84 -14.28 12.78 -7.09
N ALA A 85 -13.99 11.67 -7.79
CA ALA A 85 -14.98 10.66 -8.11
C ALA A 85 -15.72 10.18 -6.86
N GLY A 86 -15.02 10.01 -5.74
CA GLY A 86 -15.59 9.66 -4.45
C GLY A 86 -16.64 10.65 -3.93
N ASN A 87 -16.63 11.93 -4.35
CA ASN A 87 -17.60 12.94 -3.95
C ASN A 87 -18.89 12.97 -4.78
N LEU A 88 -18.91 12.26 -5.92
CA LEU A 88 -20.09 12.14 -6.76
C LEU A 88 -21.09 11.12 -6.20
N ARG A 89 -22.29 11.10 -6.77
CA ARG A 89 -23.37 10.16 -6.40
C ARG A 89 -23.74 9.28 -7.58
N LEU A 90 -24.12 8.05 -7.27
CA LEU A 90 -24.74 7.09 -8.19
C LEU A 90 -26.23 7.44 -8.43
N ASP A 91 -26.87 6.80 -9.42
CA ASP A 91 -28.29 7.04 -9.77
C ASP A 91 -29.25 6.77 -8.61
N ASN A 92 -28.92 5.80 -7.76
CA ASN A 92 -29.67 5.48 -6.55
C ASN A 92 -29.49 6.53 -5.43
N GLY A 93 -28.68 7.57 -5.65
CA GLY A 93 -28.39 8.63 -4.70
C GLY A 93 -27.27 8.31 -3.71
N GLU A 94 -26.70 7.11 -3.72
CA GLU A 94 -25.57 6.72 -2.87
C GLU A 94 -24.30 7.48 -3.29
N LYS A 95 -23.49 7.92 -2.31
CA LYS A 95 -22.19 8.56 -2.60
C LYS A 95 -21.20 7.48 -3.08
N ILE A 96 -20.44 7.75 -4.14
CA ILE A 96 -19.46 6.79 -4.67
C ILE A 96 -18.44 6.42 -3.59
N ALA A 97 -17.84 7.40 -2.92
CA ALA A 97 -17.07 7.22 -1.69
C ALA A 97 -16.09 6.04 -1.72
N GLY A 98 -15.20 5.99 -2.71
CA GLY A 98 -14.18 4.95 -2.81
C GLY A 98 -14.64 3.66 -3.51
N LEU A 99 -15.93 3.48 -3.83
CA LEU A 99 -16.41 2.28 -4.54
C LEU A 99 -15.70 2.04 -5.88
N GLN A 100 -15.44 3.11 -6.62
CA GLN A 100 -14.66 3.09 -7.86
C GLN A 100 -13.25 2.54 -7.66
N MET A 101 -12.63 2.89 -6.53
CA MET A 101 -11.30 2.43 -6.19
C MET A 101 -11.35 0.96 -5.76
N VAL A 102 -12.27 0.60 -4.86
CA VAL A 102 -12.48 -0.77 -4.40
C VAL A 102 -12.71 -1.71 -5.57
N GLU A 103 -13.64 -1.42 -6.48
CA GLU A 103 -13.92 -2.30 -7.62
C GLU A 103 -12.73 -2.39 -8.59
N THR A 104 -11.94 -1.33 -8.74
CA THR A 104 -10.73 -1.36 -9.57
C THR A 104 -9.62 -2.18 -8.92
N LEU A 105 -9.41 -2.05 -7.60
CA LEU A 105 -8.43 -2.84 -6.84
C LEU A 105 -8.81 -4.32 -6.78
N ASN A 106 -10.10 -4.64 -6.67
CA ASN A 106 -10.60 -6.02 -6.81
C ASN A 106 -10.24 -6.59 -8.20
N ALA A 107 -10.52 -5.84 -9.28
CA ALA A 107 -10.22 -6.27 -10.63
C ALA A 107 -8.71 -6.41 -10.91
N MET A 108 -7.90 -5.52 -10.33
CA MET A 108 -6.44 -5.57 -10.37
C MET A 108 -5.89 -6.85 -9.71
N GLY A 109 -6.62 -7.42 -8.75
CA GLY A 109 -6.23 -8.58 -7.96
C GLY A 109 -5.36 -8.22 -6.77
N LEU A 110 -5.77 -7.21 -6.00
CA LEU A 110 -5.17 -6.88 -4.70
C LEU A 110 -5.43 -8.00 -3.68
N ASP A 111 -4.48 -8.31 -2.81
CA ASP A 111 -4.63 -9.35 -1.78
C ASP A 111 -4.89 -8.78 -0.39
N TYR A 112 -4.14 -7.74 -0.01
CA TYR A 112 -4.18 -7.19 1.34
C TYR A 112 -4.15 -5.66 1.39
N ALA A 113 -4.85 -5.10 2.37
CA ALA A 113 -4.82 -3.67 2.67
C ALA A 113 -4.69 -3.43 4.18
N THR A 114 -4.02 -2.34 4.54
CA THR A 114 -4.24 -1.72 5.85
C THR A 114 -5.03 -0.42 5.70
N PHE A 115 -5.47 0.14 6.82
CA PHE A 115 -6.08 1.47 6.82
C PHE A 115 -5.01 2.54 6.67
N GLY A 116 -5.31 3.56 5.88
CA GLY A 116 -4.72 4.88 5.98
C GLY A 116 -5.64 5.85 6.73
N ASN A 117 -5.18 7.08 6.91
CA ASN A 117 -5.96 8.08 7.62
C ASN A 117 -7.20 8.54 6.84
N HIS A 118 -7.15 8.51 5.52
CA HIS A 118 -8.21 9.00 4.65
C HIS A 118 -9.35 8.00 4.45
N GLU A 119 -9.19 6.71 4.81
CA GLU A 119 -10.34 5.79 4.92
C GLU A 119 -11.40 6.34 5.90
N PHE A 120 -10.98 7.07 6.93
CA PHE A 120 -11.87 7.63 7.96
C PHE A 120 -12.41 9.03 7.64
N ASP A 121 -12.10 9.59 6.46
CA ASP A 121 -12.74 10.84 5.98
C ASP A 121 -14.23 10.64 5.69
N LEU A 122 -14.65 9.40 5.47
CA LEU A 122 -16.04 9.03 5.30
C LEU A 122 -16.79 9.28 6.62
N SER A 123 -17.58 10.35 6.65
CA SER A 123 -18.32 10.73 7.85
C SER A 123 -19.41 9.74 8.26
N ASP A 124 -19.87 8.94 7.29
CA ASP A 124 -20.88 7.91 7.49
C ASP A 124 -20.20 6.54 7.70
N PRO A 125 -20.23 5.97 8.91
CA PRO A 125 -19.63 4.66 9.16
C PRO A 125 -20.34 3.52 8.42
N GLN A 126 -21.62 3.66 8.04
CA GLN A 126 -22.30 2.66 7.23
C GLN A 126 -21.74 2.65 5.79
N LEU A 127 -21.34 3.80 5.28
CA LEU A 127 -20.73 3.92 3.97
C LEU A 127 -19.33 3.29 3.96
N LEU A 128 -18.51 3.57 4.98
CA LEU A 128 -17.22 2.88 5.15
C LEU A 128 -17.41 1.36 5.23
N GLN A 129 -18.36 0.89 6.05
CA GLN A 129 -18.67 -0.54 6.16
C GLN A 129 -19.04 -1.16 4.80
N ALA A 130 -19.85 -0.46 3.99
CA ALA A 130 -20.21 -0.94 2.65
C ALA A 130 -19.01 -1.02 1.69
N ARG A 131 -17.95 -0.20 1.87
CA ARG A 131 -16.72 -0.30 1.08
C ARG A 131 -15.81 -1.42 1.55
N LEU A 132 -15.74 -1.64 2.86
CA LEU A 132 -15.06 -2.80 3.45
C LEU A 132 -15.66 -4.10 2.91
N ASP A 133 -16.98 -4.23 2.97
CA ASP A 133 -17.71 -5.42 2.51
C ASP A 133 -17.71 -5.59 0.98
N ALA A 134 -17.43 -4.52 0.22
CA ALA A 134 -17.28 -4.60 -1.24
C ALA A 134 -15.86 -4.99 -1.68
N SER A 135 -14.90 -5.03 -0.75
CA SER A 135 -13.50 -5.33 -1.06
C SER A 135 -13.26 -6.84 -1.09
N ASP A 136 -12.68 -7.36 -2.18
CA ASP A 136 -12.30 -8.77 -2.30
C ASP A 136 -10.95 -9.08 -1.61
N PHE A 137 -10.19 -8.03 -1.28
CA PHE A 137 -8.92 -8.10 -0.55
C PHE A 137 -9.12 -8.01 0.96
N ALA A 138 -8.23 -8.63 1.73
CA ALA A 138 -8.35 -8.72 3.18
C ALA A 138 -7.72 -7.50 3.89
N TYR A 139 -8.48 -6.88 4.79
CA TYR A 139 -7.94 -5.82 5.64
C TYR A 139 -7.20 -6.37 6.85
N MET A 140 -6.22 -5.63 7.36
CA MET A 140 -5.69 -5.79 8.72
C MET A 140 -5.38 -4.44 9.38
N SER A 141 -5.57 -4.34 10.70
CA SER A 141 -5.14 -3.18 11.49
C SER A 141 -5.03 -3.50 12.97
N CYS A 142 -3.86 -3.30 13.55
CA CYS A 142 -3.63 -3.59 14.97
C CYS A 142 -4.09 -2.45 15.90
N ASN A 143 -4.31 -1.23 15.39
CA ASN A 143 -4.55 -0.07 16.25
C ASN A 143 -5.80 0.75 15.93
N ALA A 144 -6.35 0.72 14.71
CA ALA A 144 -7.64 1.34 14.44
C ALA A 144 -8.79 0.46 14.93
N ARG A 145 -9.70 1.04 15.70
CA ARG A 145 -10.86 0.35 16.28
C ARG A 145 -12.14 1.13 16.04
N PHE A 146 -13.22 0.39 15.79
CA PHE A 146 -14.55 0.93 15.74
C PHE A 146 -15.08 1.16 17.15
N ARG A 147 -15.62 2.35 17.40
CA ARG A 147 -16.29 2.68 18.66
C ARG A 147 -17.73 2.18 18.60
N GLN A 148 -17.98 1.06 19.26
CA GLN A 148 -19.33 0.50 19.38
C GLN A 148 -19.87 0.80 20.78
N GLY A 149 -20.57 1.93 20.91
CA GLY A 149 -21.02 2.43 22.21
C GLY A 149 -19.83 2.84 23.08
N GLY A 150 -19.67 2.20 24.24
CA GLY A 150 -18.56 2.46 25.17
C GLY A 150 -17.30 1.63 24.90
N ASP A 151 -17.40 0.60 24.05
CA ASP A 151 -16.33 -0.35 23.79
C ASP A 151 -15.58 -0.04 22.50
N LEU A 152 -14.32 -0.46 22.44
CA LEU A 152 -13.51 -0.45 21.23
C LEU A 152 -13.40 -1.86 20.68
N VAL A 153 -13.91 -2.07 19.48
CA VAL A 153 -13.94 -3.36 18.79
C VAL A 153 -13.22 -3.24 17.44
N PRO A 154 -12.74 -4.34 16.86
CA PRO A 154 -12.28 -4.30 15.47
C PRO A 154 -13.39 -3.83 14.53
N PHE A 155 -13.01 -3.16 13.44
CA PHE A 155 -13.90 -3.01 12.29
C PHE A 155 -14.25 -4.39 11.73
N THR A 156 -15.28 -4.47 10.89
CA THR A 156 -15.69 -5.73 10.27
C THR A 156 -15.59 -5.68 8.77
N GLN A 157 -15.32 -6.83 8.15
CA GLN A 157 -15.43 -7.08 6.72
C GLN A 157 -16.24 -8.37 6.56
N ASP A 158 -17.33 -8.33 5.81
CA ASP A 158 -18.28 -9.44 5.61
C ASP A 158 -18.77 -10.05 6.94
N GLY A 159 -18.97 -9.18 7.94
CA GLY A 159 -19.39 -9.56 9.29
C GLY A 159 -18.32 -10.28 10.11
N GLN A 160 -17.08 -10.42 9.62
CA GLN A 160 -15.95 -10.92 10.39
C GLN A 160 -15.10 -9.77 10.93
N PRO A 161 -14.56 -9.86 12.16
CA PRO A 161 -13.61 -8.87 12.65
C PRO A 161 -12.36 -8.79 11.78
N ILE A 162 -12.00 -7.57 11.38
CA ILE A 162 -10.71 -7.28 10.74
C ILE A 162 -9.60 -7.57 11.76
N PRO A 163 -8.65 -8.48 11.45
CA PRO A 163 -7.64 -8.89 12.41
C PRO A 163 -6.52 -7.85 12.55
N ASP A 164 -5.71 -8.00 13.60
CA ASP A 164 -4.50 -7.19 13.81
C ASP A 164 -3.41 -7.50 12.77
N TYR A 165 -3.39 -8.74 12.28
CA TYR A 165 -2.52 -9.24 11.23
C TYR A 165 -3.22 -10.33 10.42
N SER A 166 -2.81 -10.49 9.17
CA SER A 166 -3.22 -11.62 8.34
C SER A 166 -2.05 -12.56 8.09
N ILE A 167 -2.34 -13.85 7.88
CA ILE A 167 -1.35 -14.85 7.49
C ILE A 167 -1.58 -15.19 6.02
N HIS A 168 -0.52 -15.06 5.22
CA HIS A 168 -0.48 -15.55 3.85
C HIS A 168 0.37 -16.82 3.76
N THR A 169 -0.12 -17.81 3.04
CA THR A 169 0.53 -19.11 2.87
C THR A 169 1.19 -19.20 1.50
N PHE A 170 2.52 -19.12 1.44
CA PHE A 170 3.27 -19.44 0.24
C PHE A 170 3.59 -20.94 0.16
N THR A 171 3.70 -21.48 -1.05
CA THR A 171 3.87 -22.93 -1.27
C THR A 171 5.21 -23.24 -1.95
N TYR A 172 5.93 -24.22 -1.40
CA TYR A 172 7.15 -24.75 -2.00
C TYR A 172 6.85 -25.63 -3.22
N PRO A 173 7.79 -25.81 -4.17
CA PRO A 173 7.62 -26.74 -5.29
C PRO A 173 7.32 -28.19 -4.88
N ASP A 174 7.70 -28.59 -3.65
CA ASP A 174 7.47 -29.92 -3.10
C ASP A 174 6.19 -30.03 -2.23
N GLY A 175 5.39 -28.96 -2.13
CA GLY A 175 4.11 -28.92 -1.42
C GLY A 175 4.18 -28.56 0.06
N ARG A 176 5.37 -28.28 0.62
CA ARG A 176 5.48 -27.62 1.94
C ARG A 176 4.93 -26.19 1.87
N THR A 177 4.64 -25.59 3.02
CA THR A 177 4.17 -24.19 3.10
C THR A 177 5.09 -23.31 3.93
N LEU A 178 5.04 -22.01 3.64
CA LEU A 178 5.63 -20.94 4.43
C LEU A 178 4.51 -19.96 4.79
N GLU A 179 4.27 -19.81 6.09
CA GLU A 179 3.37 -18.77 6.59
C GLU A 179 4.15 -17.45 6.73
N VAL A 180 3.60 -16.37 6.18
CA VAL A 180 4.10 -15.01 6.32
C VAL A 180 2.99 -14.16 6.92
N ALA A 181 3.25 -13.54 8.07
CA ALA A 181 2.29 -12.65 8.70
C ALA A 181 2.52 -11.18 8.28
N ILE A 182 1.42 -10.48 8.01
CA ILE A 182 1.39 -9.07 7.62
C ILE A 182 0.65 -8.30 8.71
N VAL A 183 1.36 -7.44 9.45
CA VAL A 183 0.80 -6.64 10.55
C VAL A 183 0.44 -5.25 10.03
N GLY A 184 -0.83 -4.86 10.17
CA GLY A 184 -1.33 -3.55 9.73
C GLY A 184 -1.28 -2.49 10.83
N VAL A 185 -0.93 -1.25 10.53
CA VAL A 185 -0.97 -0.15 11.50
C VAL A 185 -1.12 1.20 10.80
N VAL A 186 -1.83 2.13 11.45
CA VAL A 186 -2.14 3.46 10.89
C VAL A 186 -1.88 4.58 11.88
N LEU A 187 -1.47 5.75 11.43
CA LEU A 187 -1.28 6.92 12.30
C LEU A 187 -2.62 7.42 12.86
N PRO A 188 -2.67 7.92 14.10
CA PRO A 188 -3.89 8.39 14.76
C PRO A 188 -4.29 9.81 14.32
N PHE A 189 -4.58 9.99 13.03
CA PHE A 189 -4.80 11.32 12.45
C PHE A 189 -6.26 11.79 12.54
N ASN A 190 -7.21 11.00 12.01
CA ASN A 190 -8.61 11.41 11.92
C ASN A 190 -9.30 11.29 13.29
N GLN A 191 -10.14 12.26 13.67
CA GLN A 191 -10.76 12.30 15.02
C GLN A 191 -12.29 12.13 15.00
N ILE A 192 -12.83 11.48 13.98
CA ILE A 192 -14.28 11.24 13.90
C ILE A 192 -14.76 10.24 14.97
N ASP A 193 -15.96 10.48 15.52
CA ASP A 193 -16.47 9.81 16.72
C ASP A 193 -16.45 8.27 16.66
N TYR A 194 -16.66 7.68 15.48
CA TYR A 194 -16.78 6.23 15.32
C TYR A 194 -15.43 5.50 15.27
N VAL A 195 -14.30 6.20 15.14
CA VAL A 195 -12.96 5.59 15.11
C VAL A 195 -12.17 5.98 16.36
N ALA A 196 -11.40 5.04 16.88
CA ALA A 196 -10.43 5.28 17.93
C ALA A 196 -9.12 4.57 17.57
N TYR A 197 -8.00 5.16 18.00
CA TYR A 197 -6.68 4.59 17.76
C TYR A 197 -6.06 4.17 19.09
N LEU A 198 -5.66 2.91 19.15
CA LEU A 198 -4.79 2.41 20.20
C LEU A 198 -3.35 2.92 20.00
N PRO A 199 -2.49 2.91 21.03
CA PRO A 199 -1.11 3.35 20.90
C PRO A 199 -0.34 2.53 19.84
N VAL A 200 0.16 3.20 18.81
CA VAL A 200 0.80 2.60 17.61
C VAL A 200 1.86 1.55 17.98
N GLU A 201 2.89 1.95 18.74
CA GLU A 201 4.00 1.06 19.08
C GLU A 201 3.55 -0.14 19.93
N GLU A 202 2.72 0.10 20.95
CA GLU A 202 2.25 -0.96 21.86
C GLU A 202 1.40 -1.99 21.10
N SER A 203 0.45 -1.51 20.28
CA SER A 203 -0.41 -2.37 19.47
C SER A 203 0.37 -3.16 18.43
N PHE A 204 1.29 -2.52 17.70
CA PHE A 204 2.10 -3.21 16.69
C PHE A 204 3.04 -4.23 17.32
N ARG A 205 3.68 -3.89 18.46
CA ARG A 205 4.53 -4.83 19.21
C ARG A 205 3.74 -6.06 19.67
N ALA A 206 2.53 -5.86 20.19
CA ALA A 206 1.66 -6.95 20.62
C ALA A 206 1.23 -7.83 19.44
N ALA A 207 0.81 -7.24 18.33
CA ALA A 207 0.41 -7.94 17.11
C ALA A 207 1.59 -8.72 16.48
N ALA A 208 2.77 -8.10 16.35
CA ALA A 208 3.96 -8.76 15.86
C ALA A 208 4.41 -9.93 16.76
N ALA A 209 4.31 -9.78 18.09
CA ALA A 209 4.59 -10.86 19.02
C ALA A 209 3.59 -12.02 18.89
N ALA A 210 2.32 -11.72 18.65
CA ALA A 210 1.30 -12.74 18.38
C ALA A 210 1.57 -13.48 17.07
N ALA A 211 1.79 -12.72 15.98
CA ALA A 211 2.10 -13.21 14.65
C ALA A 211 3.32 -14.14 14.60
N ARG A 212 4.39 -13.82 15.34
CA ARG A 212 5.61 -14.65 15.44
C ARG A 212 5.38 -16.06 16.00
N ARG A 213 4.24 -16.30 16.66
CA ARG A 213 3.88 -17.65 17.14
C ARG A 213 3.28 -18.52 16.06
N GLU A 214 2.82 -17.91 14.97
CA GLU A 214 2.09 -18.57 13.88
C GLU A 214 2.87 -18.55 12.56
N ALA A 215 3.69 -17.52 12.33
CA ALA A 215 4.48 -17.35 11.11
C ALA A 215 5.97 -17.12 11.43
N PRO A 216 6.90 -17.84 10.76
CA PRO A 216 8.34 -17.59 10.89
C PRO A 216 8.79 -16.25 10.32
N VAL A 217 8.02 -15.64 9.41
CA VAL A 217 8.30 -14.33 8.83
C VAL A 217 7.15 -13.39 9.16
N VAL A 218 7.47 -12.20 9.67
CA VAL A 218 6.51 -11.14 9.94
C VAL A 218 6.97 -9.88 9.21
N VAL A 219 6.08 -9.22 8.48
CA VAL A 219 6.32 -7.93 7.80
C VAL A 219 5.30 -6.90 8.26
N GLY A 220 5.66 -5.62 8.16
CA GLY A 220 4.74 -4.50 8.45
C GLY A 220 4.09 -4.00 7.17
N LEU A 221 2.78 -3.77 7.20
CA LEU A 221 2.06 -2.95 6.23
C LEU A 221 1.58 -1.71 6.99
N THR A 222 2.26 -0.58 6.78
CA THR A 222 2.18 0.59 7.67
C THR A 222 1.62 1.79 6.93
N HIS A 223 0.83 2.60 7.60
CA HIS A 223 0.42 3.89 7.10
C HIS A 223 0.77 4.92 8.17
N LEU A 224 2.07 5.24 8.21
CA LEU A 224 2.73 6.10 9.18
C LEU A 224 3.68 7.02 8.40
N ALA A 225 4.02 8.18 8.96
CA ALA A 225 5.10 8.99 8.41
C ALA A 225 6.41 8.19 8.45
N VAL A 226 7.33 8.43 7.51
CA VAL A 226 8.60 7.69 7.43
C VAL A 226 9.40 7.69 8.74
N ASP A 227 9.44 8.82 9.45
CA ASP A 227 10.15 8.93 10.73
C ASP A 227 9.51 8.02 11.80
N GLU A 228 8.18 7.91 11.82
CA GLU A 228 7.43 7.02 12.73
C GLU A 228 7.65 5.54 12.37
N ASP A 229 7.77 5.22 11.08
CA ASP A 229 8.15 3.86 10.65
C ASP A 229 9.58 3.50 11.06
N GLU A 230 10.52 4.44 10.97
CA GLU A 230 11.89 4.22 11.44
C GLU A 230 11.93 4.01 12.96
N GLU A 231 11.19 4.80 13.72
CA GLU A 231 11.02 4.63 15.16
C GLU A 231 10.38 3.27 15.51
N LEU A 232 9.32 2.88 14.79
CA LEU A 232 8.61 1.62 15.02
C LEU A 232 9.48 0.40 14.68
N ALA A 233 10.22 0.45 13.56
CA ALA A 233 11.17 -0.60 13.17
C ALA A 233 12.32 -0.74 14.19
N ALA A 234 12.81 0.36 14.75
CA ALA A 234 13.80 0.35 15.81
C ALA A 234 13.24 -0.24 17.12
N ALA A 235 11.98 0.09 17.44
CA ALA A 235 11.30 -0.36 18.65
C ALA A 235 10.91 -1.85 18.60
N VAL A 236 10.58 -2.37 17.42
CA VAL A 236 10.13 -3.76 17.20
C VAL A 236 11.06 -4.47 16.20
N PRO A 237 12.33 -4.74 16.57
CA PRO A 237 13.32 -5.27 15.64
C PRO A 237 12.99 -6.71 15.21
N GLY A 238 13.53 -7.12 14.06
CA GLY A 238 13.46 -8.50 13.55
C GLY A 238 12.34 -8.77 12.54
N LEU A 239 11.70 -7.72 12.01
CA LEU A 239 10.88 -7.80 10.80
C LEU A 239 11.78 -7.38 9.62
N PRO A 240 11.84 -8.12 8.51
CA PRO A 240 12.75 -7.80 7.42
C PRO A 240 12.27 -6.64 6.54
N LEU A 241 10.97 -6.32 6.56
CA LEU A 241 10.34 -5.36 5.66
C LEU A 241 9.16 -4.63 6.31
N PHE A 242 9.11 -3.32 6.11
CA PHE A 242 7.98 -2.42 6.37
C PHE A 242 7.58 -1.79 5.03
N MET A 243 6.33 -2.04 4.64
CA MET A 243 5.70 -1.54 3.41
C MET A 243 4.76 -0.39 3.81
N GLY A 244 5.24 0.85 3.68
CA GLY A 244 4.57 2.06 4.16
C GLY A 244 3.77 2.85 3.11
N GLY A 245 2.93 3.78 3.60
CA GLY A 245 2.24 4.84 2.83
C GLY A 245 2.40 6.22 3.48
N HIS A 246 1.44 7.14 3.30
CA HIS A 246 1.34 8.48 3.92
C HIS A 246 2.26 9.59 3.38
N ASP A 247 3.51 9.29 2.99
CA ASP A 247 4.47 10.33 2.59
C ASP A 247 4.36 10.78 1.12
N HIS A 248 3.62 10.04 0.28
CA HIS A 248 3.34 10.32 -1.14
C HIS A 248 4.56 10.36 -2.11
N GLU A 249 5.79 10.37 -1.61
CA GLU A 249 7.01 10.28 -2.40
C GLU A 249 7.71 8.93 -2.19
N HIS A 250 8.23 8.34 -3.26
CA HIS A 250 8.90 7.06 -3.13
C HIS A 250 10.19 7.16 -2.30
N MET A 251 10.46 6.13 -1.51
CA MET A 251 11.68 6.05 -0.73
C MET A 251 12.04 4.62 -0.33
N SER A 252 13.33 4.44 -0.08
CA SER A 252 13.88 3.25 0.58
C SER A 252 14.83 3.68 1.69
N ARG A 253 14.58 3.17 2.90
CA ARG A 253 15.33 3.43 4.12
C ARG A 253 15.62 2.11 4.84
N TYR A 254 16.57 2.15 5.77
CA TYR A 254 16.96 0.98 6.54
C TYR A 254 17.16 1.33 8.01
N VAL A 255 16.53 0.54 8.87
CA VAL A 255 16.80 0.52 10.32
C VAL A 255 17.39 -0.84 10.65
N GLY A 256 18.72 -0.87 10.89
CA GLY A 256 19.45 -2.13 11.04
C GLY A 256 19.37 -2.97 9.77
N GLN A 257 18.64 -4.09 9.81
CA GLN A 257 18.40 -4.99 8.68
C GLN A 257 16.98 -4.89 8.11
N THR A 258 16.12 -4.08 8.71
CA THR A 258 14.74 -3.86 8.25
C THR A 258 14.74 -2.86 7.11
N ALA A 259 14.23 -3.26 5.96
CA ALA A 259 13.93 -2.33 4.87
C ALA A 259 12.61 -1.62 5.14
N ILE A 260 12.55 -0.31 4.88
CA ILE A 260 11.33 0.50 4.92
C ILE A 260 11.16 1.10 3.53
N THR A 261 10.03 0.82 2.88
CA THR A 261 9.73 1.29 1.52
C THR A 261 8.37 1.97 1.45
N LYS A 262 8.27 3.02 0.64
CA LYS A 262 7.01 3.70 0.27
C LYS A 262 7.09 4.02 -1.21
N ALA A 263 6.05 3.77 -2.00
CA ALA A 263 5.97 4.16 -3.39
C ALA A 263 5.43 5.60 -3.53
N ASP A 264 5.52 6.17 -4.73
CA ASP A 264 4.86 7.45 -5.01
C ASP A 264 3.34 7.26 -4.99
N ALA A 265 2.63 8.30 -4.54
CA ALA A 265 1.17 8.34 -4.60
C ALA A 265 0.63 8.16 -6.01
N ASN A 266 -0.65 7.81 -6.10
CA ASN A 266 -1.40 7.54 -7.33
C ASN A 266 -0.80 6.42 -8.19
N ALA A 267 -0.06 5.48 -7.59
CA ALA A 267 0.58 4.38 -8.27
C ALA A 267 1.46 4.81 -9.46
N LYS A 268 2.11 5.99 -9.34
CA LYS A 268 3.13 6.44 -10.31
C LYS A 268 4.34 5.51 -10.31
N THR A 269 4.64 4.94 -9.16
CA THR A 269 5.58 3.85 -8.98
C THR A 269 4.96 2.74 -8.13
N VAL A 270 5.58 1.56 -8.18
CA VAL A 270 5.31 0.45 -7.26
C VAL A 270 6.64 -0.07 -6.72
N TYR A 271 6.64 -0.70 -5.57
CA TYR A 271 7.76 -1.51 -5.12
C TYR A 271 7.52 -2.99 -5.41
N VAL A 272 8.52 -3.67 -5.97
CA VAL A 272 8.55 -5.12 -6.13
C VAL A 272 9.57 -5.70 -5.16
N HIS A 273 9.10 -6.39 -4.14
CA HIS A 273 9.92 -7.06 -3.12
C HIS A 273 10.12 -8.52 -3.50
N ARG A 274 11.32 -8.86 -3.97
CA ARG A 274 11.73 -10.24 -4.23
C ARG A 274 12.37 -10.78 -2.96
N CYS A 275 11.62 -11.63 -2.27
CA CYS A 275 12.00 -12.18 -0.98
C CYS A 275 12.51 -13.61 -1.13
N THR A 276 13.46 -14.00 -0.29
CA THR A 276 13.92 -15.38 -0.19
C THR A 276 14.05 -15.78 1.27
N PHE A 277 13.23 -16.74 1.69
CA PHE A 277 13.28 -17.31 3.04
C PHE A 277 14.22 -18.52 3.08
N TYR A 278 15.17 -18.49 4.01
CA TYR A 278 16.12 -19.57 4.27
C TYR A 278 15.74 -20.27 5.59
N PRO A 279 15.00 -21.40 5.56
CA PRO A 279 14.42 -22.01 6.76
C PRO A 279 15.46 -22.39 7.81
N GLU A 280 16.62 -22.91 7.39
CA GLU A 280 17.67 -23.32 8.33
C GLU A 280 18.35 -22.15 9.04
N ALA A 281 18.43 -20.99 8.38
CA ALA A 281 19.01 -19.79 8.96
C ALA A 281 17.96 -18.98 9.75
N GLY A 282 16.67 -19.19 9.49
CA GLY A 282 15.59 -18.33 9.98
C GLY A 282 15.70 -16.90 9.47
N ILE A 283 16.29 -16.71 8.27
CA ILE A 283 16.55 -15.40 7.67
C ILE A 283 15.72 -15.25 6.40
N THR A 284 15.11 -14.07 6.26
CA THR A 284 14.50 -13.62 5.00
C THR A 284 15.38 -12.55 4.38
N GLN A 285 15.87 -12.79 3.17
CA GLN A 285 16.49 -11.76 2.35
C GLN A 285 15.40 -11.03 1.57
N VAL A 286 15.48 -9.70 1.51
CA VAL A 286 14.54 -8.86 0.78
C VAL A 286 15.32 -8.00 -0.21
N ASN A 287 14.97 -8.10 -1.48
CA ASN A 287 15.45 -7.21 -2.52
C ASN A 287 14.28 -6.38 -3.04
N SER A 288 14.31 -5.07 -2.78
CA SER A 288 13.24 -4.14 -3.16
C SER A 288 13.64 -3.35 -4.40
N GLU A 289 12.83 -3.44 -5.45
CA GLU A 289 13.00 -2.71 -6.71
C GLU A 289 11.86 -1.70 -6.86
N LEU A 290 12.20 -0.44 -7.16
CA LEU A 290 11.21 0.56 -7.54
C LEU A 290 10.94 0.45 -9.04
N VAL A 291 9.68 0.29 -9.41
CA VAL A 291 9.24 0.18 -10.80
C VAL A 291 8.35 1.39 -11.13
N PHE A 292 8.68 2.11 -12.19
CA PHE A 292 7.86 3.20 -12.70
C PHE A 292 6.70 2.66 -13.54
N ILE A 293 5.51 3.20 -13.33
CA ILE A 293 4.32 2.86 -14.09
C ILE A 293 4.10 3.95 -15.13
N ASP A 294 4.32 3.59 -16.40
CA ASP A 294 4.25 4.53 -17.53
C ASP A 294 3.51 3.92 -18.73
N ASP A 295 3.42 4.69 -19.83
CA ASP A 295 2.72 4.29 -21.03
C ASP A 295 3.44 3.23 -21.91
N ALA A 296 4.61 2.74 -21.49
CA ALA A 296 5.22 1.56 -22.08
C ALA A 296 4.61 0.26 -21.57
N ILE A 297 3.96 0.29 -20.39
CA ILE A 297 3.22 -0.85 -19.82
C ILE A 297 1.82 -0.86 -20.40
N ALA A 298 1.44 -1.98 -21.04
CA ALA A 298 0.08 -2.17 -21.53
C ALA A 298 -0.90 -2.30 -20.35
N SER A 299 -2.11 -1.76 -20.50
CA SER A 299 -3.18 -2.00 -19.53
C SER A 299 -3.68 -3.45 -19.57
N GLU A 300 -3.89 -4.05 -18.40
CA GLU A 300 -4.53 -5.36 -18.27
C GLU A 300 -6.02 -5.24 -18.64
N PRO A 301 -6.52 -6.03 -19.62
CA PRO A 301 -7.84 -5.81 -20.20
C PRO A 301 -9.03 -5.89 -19.22
N ALA A 302 -8.99 -6.77 -18.22
CA ALA A 302 -10.11 -6.91 -17.29
C ALA A 302 -10.22 -5.72 -16.33
N THR A 303 -9.08 -5.25 -15.84
CA THR A 303 -8.96 -4.07 -14.97
C THR A 303 -9.29 -2.80 -15.74
N GLU A 304 -8.78 -2.66 -16.98
CA GLU A 304 -9.10 -1.52 -17.85
C GLU A 304 -10.60 -1.41 -18.10
N ALA A 305 -11.30 -2.53 -18.32
CA ALA A 305 -12.76 -2.50 -18.50
C ALA A 305 -13.52 -1.97 -17.27
N VAL A 306 -12.99 -2.17 -16.06
CA VAL A 306 -13.54 -1.59 -14.83
C VAL A 306 -13.25 -0.10 -14.74
N VAL A 307 -12.02 0.32 -15.08
CA VAL A 307 -11.63 1.72 -15.16
C VAL A 307 -12.50 2.49 -16.16
N ASP A 308 -12.66 1.95 -17.37
CA ASP A 308 -13.50 2.54 -18.43
C ASP A 308 -14.95 2.72 -17.98
N ARG A 309 -15.51 1.72 -17.31
CA ARG A 309 -16.88 1.81 -16.77
C ARG A 309 -17.00 2.93 -15.74
N TRP A 310 -16.04 3.04 -14.82
CA TRP A 310 -16.07 4.09 -13.80
C TRP A 310 -15.85 5.48 -14.38
N ASN A 311 -14.94 5.62 -15.35
CA ASN A 311 -14.75 6.87 -16.08
C ASN A 311 -16.05 7.30 -16.78
N ALA A 312 -16.77 6.37 -17.42
CA ALA A 312 -18.06 6.68 -18.04
C ALA A 312 -19.11 7.14 -17.02
N ILE A 313 -19.17 6.52 -15.84
CA ILE A 313 -20.07 6.93 -14.75
C ILE A 313 -19.70 8.34 -14.27
N VAL A 314 -18.42 8.60 -14.01
CA VAL A 314 -17.92 9.90 -13.55
C VAL A 314 -18.23 11.00 -14.57
N ASP A 315 -17.95 10.75 -15.84
CA ASP A 315 -18.24 11.68 -16.94
C ASP A 315 -19.74 12.02 -17.03
N GLU A 316 -20.61 11.02 -16.89
CA GLU A 316 -22.06 11.23 -16.85
C GLU A 316 -22.47 12.11 -15.67
N ARG A 317 -21.89 11.90 -14.49
CA ARG A 317 -22.19 12.72 -13.29
C ARG A 317 -21.70 14.16 -13.42
N ILE A 318 -20.54 14.37 -14.03
CA ILE A 318 -20.01 15.71 -14.30
C ILE A 318 -20.91 16.41 -15.33
N ALA A 319 -21.30 15.72 -16.40
CA ALA A 319 -22.23 16.22 -17.41
C ALA A 319 -23.59 16.61 -16.81
N ALA A 320 -24.12 15.81 -15.88
CA ALA A 320 -25.37 16.11 -15.19
C ALA A 320 -25.28 17.38 -14.31
N GLN A 321 -24.09 17.79 -13.89
CA GLN A 321 -23.84 19.05 -13.18
C GLN A 321 -23.65 20.24 -14.12
N GLY A 322 -23.69 20.03 -15.44
CA GLY A 322 -23.58 21.08 -16.45
C GLY A 322 -22.15 21.36 -16.92
N TYR A 323 -21.19 20.49 -16.60
CA TYR A 323 -19.81 20.59 -17.05
C TYR A 323 -19.51 19.54 -18.12
N ASP A 324 -18.72 19.89 -19.12
CA ASP A 324 -18.10 18.88 -20.00
C ASP A 324 -16.76 18.46 -19.37
N PRO A 325 -16.62 17.21 -18.88
CA PRO A 325 -15.39 16.73 -18.24
C PRO A 325 -14.17 16.82 -19.16
N ASN A 326 -14.40 16.69 -20.48
CA ASN A 326 -13.36 16.66 -21.51
C ASN A 326 -13.12 18.03 -22.16
N GLN A 327 -13.81 19.09 -21.71
CA GLN A 327 -13.60 20.43 -22.22
C GLN A 327 -12.17 20.87 -21.90
N MET A 328 -11.37 21.08 -22.94
CA MET A 328 -10.04 21.67 -22.81
C MET A 328 -10.15 23.12 -22.33
N LEU A 329 -9.58 23.42 -21.17
CA LEU A 329 -9.56 24.76 -20.58
C LEU A 329 -8.25 25.49 -20.86
N LEU A 330 -7.14 24.76 -20.88
CA LEU A 330 -5.79 25.31 -21.05
C LEU A 330 -4.88 24.28 -21.74
N GLU A 331 -3.96 24.75 -22.58
CA GLU A 331 -2.80 23.95 -23.01
C GLU A 331 -1.55 24.43 -22.24
N ALA A 332 -1.15 23.67 -21.22
CA ALA A 332 0.00 23.97 -20.38
C ALA A 332 1.31 23.59 -21.11
N ARG A 333 2.15 24.60 -21.40
CA ARG A 333 3.46 24.43 -22.04
C ARG A 333 4.59 24.07 -21.07
N SER A 334 4.32 24.16 -19.78
CA SER A 334 5.20 23.81 -18.68
C SER A 334 4.36 23.21 -17.55
N PRO A 335 4.90 22.29 -16.74
CA PRO A 335 4.14 21.66 -15.65
C PRO A 335 3.51 22.69 -14.70
N LEU A 336 2.23 22.52 -14.43
CA LEU A 336 1.55 23.15 -13.31
C LEU A 336 1.74 22.25 -12.09
N GLU A 337 2.66 22.66 -11.20
CA GLU A 337 3.03 21.89 -10.02
C GLU A 337 1.91 21.87 -8.99
N GLY A 338 1.35 20.69 -8.77
CA GLY A 338 0.27 20.45 -7.81
C GLY A 338 0.45 19.19 -6.97
N THR A 339 1.69 18.67 -6.86
CA THR A 339 2.00 17.59 -5.91
C THR A 339 1.83 18.07 -4.47
N GLU A 340 1.41 17.18 -3.58
CA GLU A 340 1.16 17.49 -2.18
C GLU A 340 2.41 18.08 -1.50
N ALA A 341 3.57 17.45 -1.72
CA ALA A 341 4.85 17.91 -1.20
C ALA A 341 5.18 19.34 -1.65
N ALA A 342 4.87 19.71 -2.89
CA ALA A 342 5.16 21.05 -3.40
C ALA A 342 4.21 22.11 -2.83
N VAL A 343 2.89 21.89 -2.95
CA VAL A 343 1.88 22.90 -2.59
C VAL A 343 1.82 23.23 -1.10
N ARG A 344 2.35 22.35 -0.24
CA ARG A 344 2.42 22.55 1.21
C ARG A 344 3.69 23.24 1.68
N ASN A 345 4.76 23.24 0.88
CA ASN A 345 6.07 23.71 1.32
C ASN A 345 6.54 24.99 0.62
N TYR A 346 6.08 25.28 -0.60
CA TYR A 346 6.46 26.49 -1.31
C TYR A 346 5.41 26.94 -2.33
N GLN A 347 5.62 28.13 -2.90
CA GLN A 347 4.73 28.67 -3.92
C GLN A 347 4.92 27.91 -5.24
N THR A 348 3.90 27.19 -5.67
CA THR A 348 3.92 26.45 -6.95
C THR A 348 3.34 27.27 -8.11
N SER A 349 3.61 26.82 -9.34
CA SER A 349 3.01 27.38 -10.56
C SER A 349 1.49 27.20 -10.58
N TYR A 350 0.99 26.05 -10.15
CA TYR A 350 -0.45 25.81 -10.11
C TYR A 350 -1.14 26.66 -9.03
N GLY A 351 -0.58 26.73 -7.81
CA GLY A 351 -1.16 27.56 -6.76
C GLY A 351 -1.19 29.05 -7.12
N ARG A 352 -0.19 29.54 -7.87
CA ARG A 352 -0.21 30.91 -8.41
C ARG A 352 -1.34 31.10 -9.41
N LEU A 353 -1.54 30.13 -10.30
CA LEU A 353 -2.63 30.14 -11.28
C LEU A 353 -3.99 30.13 -10.58
N THR A 354 -4.17 29.31 -9.54
CA THR A 354 -5.39 29.26 -8.73
C THR A 354 -5.71 30.60 -8.08
N CYS A 355 -4.75 31.26 -7.42
CA CYS A 355 -4.98 32.59 -6.86
C CYS A 355 -5.33 33.64 -7.92
N ARG A 356 -4.74 33.56 -9.12
CA ARG A 356 -5.12 34.42 -10.25
C ARG A 356 -6.53 34.14 -10.75
N ALA A 357 -6.97 32.88 -10.73
CA ALA A 357 -8.34 32.51 -11.06
C ALA A 357 -9.32 33.08 -10.04
N PHE A 358 -8.98 33.08 -8.74
CA PHE A 358 -9.80 33.74 -7.72
C PHE A 358 -9.89 35.25 -7.92
N GLU A 359 -8.77 35.90 -8.26
CA GLU A 359 -8.75 37.33 -8.60
C GLU A 359 -9.63 37.65 -9.81
N TYR A 360 -9.57 36.82 -10.84
CA TYR A 360 -10.42 36.97 -12.02
C TYR A 360 -11.92 36.78 -11.69
N ALA A 361 -12.26 35.76 -10.90
CA ALA A 361 -13.63 35.45 -10.52
C ALA A 361 -14.24 36.48 -9.56
N TYR A 362 -13.43 37.07 -8.67
CA TYR A 362 -13.87 38.02 -7.67
C TYR A 362 -12.90 39.20 -7.56
N PRO A 363 -12.93 40.16 -8.51
CA PRO A 363 -11.96 41.23 -8.59
C PRO A 363 -12.11 42.26 -7.46
N GLY A 364 -10.99 42.87 -7.05
CA GLY A 364 -10.97 44.02 -6.15
C GLY A 364 -10.61 43.71 -4.69
N ALA A 365 -10.22 42.48 -4.36
CA ALA A 365 -9.62 42.19 -3.07
C ALA A 365 -8.12 42.53 -3.08
N ASP A 366 -7.59 42.93 -1.91
CA ASP A 366 -6.15 43.24 -1.76
C ASP A 366 -5.28 41.97 -1.70
N VAL A 367 -5.86 40.84 -1.27
CA VAL A 367 -5.15 39.56 -1.05
C VAL A 367 -6.05 38.39 -1.44
N TYR A 368 -5.46 37.41 -2.14
CA TYR A 368 -6.05 36.11 -2.45
C TYR A 368 -5.14 35.02 -1.88
N LEU A 369 -5.71 34.07 -1.13
CA LEU A 369 -4.98 32.96 -0.52
C LEU A 369 -5.87 31.72 -0.40
N PHE A 370 -5.24 30.56 -0.39
CA PHE A 370 -5.83 29.28 0.01
C PHE A 370 -4.76 28.43 0.69
N ASN A 371 -5.17 27.47 1.51
CA ASN A 371 -4.23 26.54 2.15
C ASN A 371 -3.82 25.45 1.16
N GLY A 372 -2.52 25.10 1.09
CA GLY A 372 -2.03 24.07 0.15
C GLY A 372 -2.80 22.75 0.21
N GLY A 373 -3.25 22.35 1.41
CA GLY A 373 -4.06 21.14 1.61
C GLY A 373 -5.46 21.17 0.96
N SER A 374 -5.97 22.31 0.46
CA SER A 374 -7.23 22.33 -0.29
C SER A 374 -7.05 21.99 -1.78
N LEU A 375 -5.81 21.95 -2.27
CA LEU A 375 -5.46 21.47 -3.60
C LEU A 375 -5.04 20.00 -3.47
N ARG A 376 -5.92 19.08 -3.88
CA ARG A 376 -5.79 17.62 -3.66
C ARG A 376 -5.37 16.85 -4.92
N LEU A 377 -4.85 17.57 -5.91
CA LEU A 377 -4.47 17.02 -7.20
C LEU A 377 -3.43 15.89 -7.08
N ASP A 378 -2.42 16.12 -6.22
CA ASP A 378 -1.23 15.29 -6.04
C ASP A 378 -0.56 14.81 -7.35
N ASP A 379 -0.48 15.74 -8.30
CA ASP A 379 -0.06 15.50 -9.68
C ASP A 379 0.52 16.78 -10.30
N ASN A 380 1.17 16.65 -11.46
CA ASN A 380 1.61 17.77 -12.27
C ASN A 380 0.78 17.84 -13.56
N LEU A 381 0.06 18.94 -13.77
CA LEU A 381 -0.73 19.10 -14.99
C LEU A 381 0.15 19.62 -16.13
N LEU A 382 0.22 18.88 -17.24
CA LEU A 382 0.97 19.23 -18.43
C LEU A 382 0.17 18.91 -19.70
N GLY A 383 0.33 19.71 -20.74
CA GLY A 383 -0.38 19.50 -22.00
C GLY A 383 -1.83 19.96 -21.90
N GLN A 384 -2.77 19.13 -22.31
CA GLN A 384 -4.19 19.49 -22.28
C GLN A 384 -4.71 19.40 -20.84
N ILE A 385 -5.21 20.53 -20.33
CA ILE A 385 -5.85 20.61 -19.02
C ILE A 385 -7.35 20.71 -19.23
N THR A 386 -8.10 19.80 -18.64
CA THR A 386 -9.56 19.69 -18.83
C THR A 386 -10.35 20.20 -17.63
N SER A 387 -11.68 20.25 -17.76
CA SER A 387 -12.57 20.49 -16.62
C SER A 387 -12.38 19.44 -15.52
N TYR A 388 -12.16 18.17 -15.88
CA TYR A 388 -11.89 17.11 -14.90
C TYR A 388 -10.64 17.42 -14.07
N ASP A 389 -9.56 17.89 -14.69
CA ASP A 389 -8.33 18.25 -13.95
C ASP A 389 -8.58 19.34 -12.90
N VAL A 390 -9.42 20.33 -13.22
CA VAL A 390 -9.78 21.39 -12.25
C VAL A 390 -10.66 20.81 -11.14
N LEU A 391 -11.66 20.00 -11.47
CA LEU A 391 -12.57 19.39 -10.51
C LEU A 391 -11.84 18.46 -9.54
N ARG A 392 -10.93 17.62 -10.04
CA ARG A 392 -10.11 16.73 -9.20
C ARG A 392 -9.09 17.47 -8.35
N SER A 393 -8.64 18.65 -8.79
CA SER A 393 -7.74 19.50 -8.00
C SER A 393 -8.41 20.06 -6.75
N PHE A 394 -9.74 20.28 -6.77
CA PHE A 394 -10.50 20.90 -5.69
C PHE A 394 -11.74 20.05 -5.34
N PRO A 395 -11.54 18.85 -4.76
CA PRO A 395 -12.61 17.86 -4.64
C PRO A 395 -13.68 18.21 -3.62
N TYR A 396 -13.48 19.23 -2.77
CA TYR A 396 -14.36 19.54 -1.63
C TYR A 396 -15.56 20.45 -1.96
N GLY A 397 -15.71 20.90 -3.20
CA GLY A 397 -16.80 21.79 -3.64
C GLY A 397 -16.35 23.23 -3.71
#